data_AF-A0A369R916-F1
#
_entry.id   AF-A0A369R916-F1
#
_cell.length_a   1.000
_cell.length_b   1.000
_cell.length_c   1.000
_cell.angle_alpha   90.00
_cell.angle_beta   90.00
_cell.angle_gamma   90.00
#
_symmetry.space_group_name_H-M   'P 1'
#
loop_
_entity.id
_entity.type
_entity.pdbx_description
1 polymer ?
#
loop_
_entity_poly.entity_id
_entity_poly.type
_entity_poly.pdbx_seq_one_letter_code
_entity_poly.pdbx_strand_id
1 'polypeptide(L)' 'MGKRQMIYRSSEIADSDELVGKEVNLLTVARRVWHGRIVAVNQSRVELKDARKGKHSFPIDQIDKIYRDIVTEY' A
#
# COMPACT_ATOMS: atom_id res chain seq x y z
N MET A 1 -22.18 -4.44 8.58
CA MET A 1 -21.47 -3.93 7.39
C MET A 1 -20.32 -4.87 7.06
N GLY A 2 -20.27 -5.42 5.86
CA GLY A 2 -19.19 -6.30 5.43
C GLY A 2 -17.99 -5.47 4.95
N LYS A 3 -16.79 -5.77 5.47
CA LYS A 3 -15.54 -5.15 5.00
C LYS A 3 -14.92 -6.09 3.95
N ARG A 4 -14.61 -5.58 2.76
CA ARG A 4 -13.78 -6.30 1.79
C ARG A 4 -12.35 -5.79 1.89
N GLN A 5 -11.40 -6.69 1.99
CA GLN A 5 -9.98 -6.34 1.92
C GLN A 5 -9.42 -6.78 0.57
N MET A 6 -8.80 -5.85 -0.15
CA MET A 6 -7.98 -6.13 -1.33
C MET A 6 -6.53 -6.35 -0.90
N ILE A 7 -5.89 -7.33 -1.51
CA ILE A 7 -4.50 -7.69 -1.25
C ILE A 7 -3.76 -7.62 -2.58
N TYR A 8 -2.70 -6.84 -2.60
CA TYR A 8 -1.82 -6.66 -3.76
C TYR A 8 -0.47 -7.26 -3.46
N ARG A 9 0.03 -8.14 -4.33
CA ARG A 9 1.39 -8.68 -4.29
C ARG A 9 2.37 -7.73 -4.97
N SER A 10 3.67 -7.87 -4.70
CA SER A 10 4.74 -7.09 -5.34
C SER A 10 4.59 -6.93 -6.86
N SER A 11 4.23 -8.01 -7.57
CA SER A 11 3.99 -8.00 -9.03
C SER A 11 2.78 -7.17 -9.48
N GLU A 12 1.77 -7.03 -8.62
CA GLU A 12 0.54 -6.27 -8.92
C GLU A 12 0.68 -4.80 -8.53
N ILE A 13 1.67 -4.46 -7.69
CA ILE A 13 1.89 -3.11 -7.18
C ILE A 13 2.53 -2.21 -8.25
N ALA A 14 3.50 -2.73 -9.02
CA ALA A 14 4.30 -1.94 -9.96
C ALA A 14 3.47 -1.21 -11.03
N ASP A 15 2.32 -1.76 -11.39
CA ASP A 15 1.43 -1.25 -12.44
C ASP A 15 0.07 -0.74 -11.89
N SER A 16 -0.05 -0.56 -10.57
CA SER A 16 -1.32 -0.21 -9.94
C SER A 16 -1.43 1.28 -9.61
N ASP A 17 -1.79 2.08 -10.61
CA ASP A 17 -2.14 3.49 -10.43
C ASP A 17 -3.33 3.69 -9.48
N GLU A 18 -4.21 2.68 -9.33
CA GLU A 18 -5.36 2.76 -8.44
C GLU A 18 -5.00 2.81 -6.95
N LEU A 19 -3.76 2.42 -6.59
CA LEU A 19 -3.24 2.50 -5.22
C LEU A 19 -2.90 3.95 -4.84
N VAL A 20 -2.60 4.82 -5.80
CA VAL A 20 -2.22 6.21 -5.52
C VAL A 20 -3.38 6.95 -4.85
N GLY A 21 -3.08 7.62 -3.75
CA GLY A 21 -4.04 8.33 -2.92
C GLY A 21 -4.86 7.45 -1.97
N LYS A 22 -4.68 6.12 -1.98
CA LYS A 22 -5.39 5.20 -1.09
C LYS A 22 -4.65 5.01 0.22
N GLU A 23 -5.43 4.85 1.28
CA GLU A 23 -4.94 4.46 2.59
C GLU A 23 -4.80 2.94 2.66
N VAL A 24 -3.65 2.48 3.11
CA VAL A 24 -3.25 1.08 3.04
C VAL A 24 -2.44 0.66 4.26
N ASN A 25 -2.32 -0.65 4.43
CA ASN A 25 -1.28 -1.26 5.24
C ASN A 25 -0.28 -1.96 4.30
N LEU A 26 0.96 -1.49 4.30
CA LEU A 26 2.06 -2.05 3.52
C LEU A 26 2.87 -3.00 4.42
N LEU A 27 2.90 -4.28 4.06
CA LEU A 27 3.71 -5.31 4.70
C LEU A 27 5.02 -5.47 3.93
N THR A 28 6.13 -5.31 4.65
CA THR A 28 7.48 -5.53 4.11
C THR A 28 7.91 -6.98 4.28
N VAL A 29 8.88 -7.43 3.47
CA VAL A 29 9.51 -8.76 3.60
C VAL A 29 10.15 -8.98 4.98
N ALA A 30 10.55 -7.89 5.65
CA ALA A 30 11.05 -7.88 7.03
C ALA A 30 9.94 -8.04 8.09
N ARG A 31 8.71 -8.38 7.69
CA ARG A 31 7.53 -8.56 8.56
C ARG A 31 7.16 -7.31 9.37
N ARG A 32 7.41 -6.12 8.82
CA ARG A 32 6.95 -4.85 9.39
C ARG A 32 5.78 -4.31 8.60
N VAL A 33 4.78 -3.81 9.31
CA VAL A 33 3.59 -3.17 8.74
C VAL A 33 3.72 -1.66 8.85
N TRP A 34 3.52 -0.98 7.73
CA TRP A 34 3.46 0.46 7.62
C TRP A 34 2.07 0.88 7.24
N HIS A 35 1.49 1.76 8.04
CA HIS A 35 0.16 2.31 7.78
C HIS A 35 0.30 3.73 7.25
N GLY A 36 -0.40 4.03 6.15
CA GLY A 36 -0.37 5.37 5.58
C GLY A 36 -1.07 5.45 4.23
N ARG A 37 -0.93 6.60 3.58
CA ARG A 37 -1.47 6.87 2.24
C ARG A 37 -0.37 6.74 1.21
N ILE A 38 -0.62 5.97 0.14
CA ILE A 38 0.31 5.92 -1.00
C ILE A 38 0.24 7.25 -1.74
N VAL A 39 1.39 7.86 -1.97
CA VAL A 39 1.51 9.15 -2.68
C VAL A 39 2.07 9.00 -4.08
N ALA A 40 2.84 7.95 -4.34
CA ALA A 40 3.34 7.60 -5.65
C ALA A 40 3.62 6.10 -5.75
N VAL A 41 3.43 5.55 -6.94
CA VAL A 41 3.79 4.19 -7.32
C VAL A 41 4.57 4.28 -8.62
N ASN A 42 5.69 3.58 -8.68
CA ASN A 42 6.55 3.50 -9.85
C ASN A 42 6.95 2.04 -10.04
N GLN A 43 7.51 1.67 -11.19
CA GLN A 43 7.93 0.30 -11.49
C GLN A 43 8.96 -0.31 -10.51
N SER A 44 9.66 0.52 -9.72
CA SER A 44 10.69 0.06 -8.77
C SER A 44 10.39 0.37 -7.31
N ARG A 45 9.45 1.28 -7.02
CA ARG A 45 9.26 1.81 -5.66
C ARG A 45 7.83 2.26 -5.40
N VAL A 46 7.45 2.25 -4.14
CA VAL A 46 6.23 2.85 -3.61
C VAL A 46 6.60 3.92 -2.60
N GLU A 47 5.95 5.08 -2.70
CA GLU A 47 6.05 6.13 -1.70
C GLU A 47 4.80 6.13 -0.81
N LEU A 48 5.02 6.04 0.50
CA LEU A 48 3.99 6.05 1.52
C LEU A 48 4.15 7.29 2.40
N LYS A 49 3.06 7.99 2.66
CA LYS A 49 2.99 9.06 3.65
C LYS A 49 2.25 8.57 4.88
N ASP A 50 2.91 8.54 6.02
CA ASP A 50 2.32 8.12 7.29
C ASP A 50 1.44 9.23 7.92
N ALA A 51 0.70 8.87 8.98
CA ALA A 51 -0.16 9.80 9.71
C ALA A 51 0.60 10.94 10.42
N ARG A 52 1.90 10.76 10.69
CA ARG A 52 2.79 11.77 11.27
C ARG A 52 3.43 12.67 10.20
N LYS A 53 2.95 12.57 8.95
CA LYS A 53 3.46 13.27 7.76
C LYS A 53 4.86 12.84 7.33
N GLY A 54 5.40 11.76 7.88
CA GLY A 54 6.64 11.14 7.41
C GLY A 54 6.45 10.53 6.03
N LYS A 55 7.40 10.79 5.12
CA LYS A 55 7.42 10.22 3.78
C LYS A 55 8.45 9.08 3.74
N HIS A 56 8.00 7.89 3.35
CA HIS A 56 8.83 6.68 3.29
C HIS A 56 8.81 6.17 1.85
N SER A 57 9.98 5.72 1.36
CA SER A 57 10.09 5.09 0.05
C SER A 57 10.51 3.64 0.24
N PHE A 58 9.72 2.73 -0.32
CA PHE A 58 9.93 1.30 -0.25
C PHE A 58 10.22 0.76 -1.66
N PRO A 59 11.35 0.08 -1.86
CA PRO A 59 11.57 -0.73 -3.06
C PRO A 59 10.49 -1.82 -3.18
N ILE A 60 9.98 -2.08 -4.40
CA ILE A 60 8.90 -3.06 -4.61
C ILE A 60 9.31 -4.48 -4.20
N ASP A 61 10.58 -4.84 -4.40
CA ASP A 61 11.17 -6.11 -3.98
C ASP A 61 11.23 -6.29 -2.46
N GLN A 62 11.13 -5.20 -1.69
CA GLN A 62 11.06 -5.23 -0.23
C GLN A 62 9.62 -5.21 0.30
N ILE A 63 8.62 -5.13 -0.58
CA ILE A 63 7.20 -5.19 -0.24
C ILE A 63 6.72 -6.62 -0.43
N ASP A 64 6.19 -7.24 0.62
CA ASP A 64 5.50 -8.52 0.53
C ASP A 64 4.09 -8.30 -0.03
N LYS A 65 3.28 -7.50 0.68
CA LYS A 65 1.87 -7.26 0.34
C LYS A 65 1.43 -5.85 0.69
N ILE A 66 0.47 -5.33 -0.06
CA ILE A 66 -0.30 -4.16 0.32
C ILE A 66 -1.75 -4.57 0.57
N TYR A 67 -2.27 -4.19 1.73
CA TYR A 67 -3.66 -4.42 2.13
C TYR A 67 -4.43 -3.11 2.04
N ARG A 68 -5.56 -3.15 1.35
CA ARG A 68 -6.48 -2.02 1.23
C ARG A 68 -7.86 -2.44 1.66
N ASP A 69 -8.43 -1.72 2.61
CA ASP A 69 -9.81 -1.93 3.02
C ASP A 69 -10.75 -1.16 2.08
N ILE A 70 -11.80 -1.83 1.61
CA ILE A 70 -12.93 -1.23 0.91
C ILE A 70 -14.13 -1.34 1.81
N VAL A 71 -14.66 -0.18 2.20
CA VAL A 71 -15.95 -0.08 2.89
C VAL A 71 -17.01 0.13 1.82
N THR A 72 -17.95 -0.82 1.73
CA THR A 72 -19.14 -0.69 0.89
C THR A 72 -20.32 -0.41 1.81
N GLU A 73 -20.93 0.76 1.67
CA GLU A 73 -22.21 1.08 2.30
C GLU A 73 -23.30 0.38 1.48
N TYR A 74 -24.04 -0.52 2.12
CA TYR A 74 -25.29 -1.08 1.59
C TYR A 74 -26.45 -0.38 2.28
#